data_AF-A0AB35WHM3-F1
#
_entry.id   AF-A0AB35WHM3-F1
#
_cell.length_a   1.000
_cell.length_b   1.000
_cell.length_c   1.000
_cell.angle_alpha   90.00
_cell.angle_beta   90.00
_cell.angle_gamma   90.00
#
_symmetry.space_group_name_H-M   'P 1'
#
loop_
_entity.id
_entity.type
_entity.pdbx_description
1 polymer ?
#
loop_
_entity_poly.entity_id
_entity_poly.type
_entity_poly.pdbx_seq_one_letter_code
_entity_poly.pdbx_strand_id
1 'polypeptide(L)'
;MDALPGFGGGFRMNEPTTPSIMSNNISKIIKKINPKGEIKSKYFTYTKPSTFSPYEQECYYNVARMIREHGGEAIYGWVLWESDIMIEGEAHCLYKDQPGNVFDITPRVSGEEKILFIEDSRLNVSLRHIKGTHFSMIQHTNPQLIFSLDLFMESKAIPLEFDQNEIRVIKLIDYKDSFLFQ
;
A
#
# COMPACT_ATOMS: atom_id res chain seq x y z
N MET A 1 -26.39 0.76 -1.00
CA MET A 1 -25.55 1.08 -2.18
C MET A 1 -24.18 1.33 -1.60
N ASP A 2 -23.43 0.24 -1.57
CA ASP A 2 -22.32 0.02 -0.66
C ASP A 2 -21.05 0.69 -1.20
N ALA A 3 -20.36 1.39 -0.30
CA ALA A 3 -19.04 1.94 -0.56
C ALA A 3 -18.06 0.80 -0.89
N LEU A 4 -17.12 1.04 -1.79
CA LEU A 4 -16.05 0.12 -2.16
C LEU A 4 -14.80 0.41 -1.31
N PRO A 5 -14.54 -0.31 -0.21
CA PRO A 5 -13.19 -0.44 0.34
C PRO A 5 -12.48 -1.61 -0.36
N GLY A 6 -11.20 -1.42 -0.70
CA GLY A 6 -10.21 -2.46 -1.05
C GLY A 6 -10.76 -3.75 -1.66
N PHE A 7 -10.96 -3.77 -2.98
CA PHE A 7 -11.39 -4.99 -3.68
C PHE A 7 -10.26 -6.03 -3.71
N GLY A 8 -10.35 -7.06 -2.86
CA GLY A 8 -9.52 -8.28 -2.93
C GLY A 8 -9.28 -9.02 -1.60
N GLY A 9 -9.47 -8.37 -0.45
CA GLY A 9 -9.16 -8.97 0.86
C GLY A 9 -10.21 -9.99 1.32
N GLY A 10 -9.94 -11.28 1.10
CA GLY A 10 -10.77 -12.37 1.59
C GLY A 10 -10.52 -12.69 3.07
N PHE A 11 -10.95 -11.83 4.00
CA PHE A 11 -10.85 -12.14 5.44
C PHE A 11 -12.22 -12.11 6.13
N ARG A 12 -12.67 -13.29 6.59
CA ARG A 12 -13.63 -13.45 7.70
C ARG A 12 -13.23 -14.68 8.53
N MET A 13 -12.70 -14.42 9.73
CA MET A 13 -12.86 -15.17 11.01
C MET A 13 -11.65 -15.03 11.97
N ASN A 14 -10.53 -14.42 11.59
CA ASN A 14 -9.47 -13.92 12.47
C ASN A 14 -8.89 -12.65 11.83
N GLU A 15 -8.71 -11.56 12.60
CA GLU A 15 -8.22 -10.30 12.05
C GLU A 15 -6.73 -10.43 11.67
N PRO A 16 -6.34 -10.16 10.42
CA PRO A 16 -4.95 -10.20 10.02
C PRO A 16 -4.13 -9.17 10.82
N THR A 17 -2.90 -9.52 11.18
CA THR A 17 -1.98 -8.66 11.93
C THR A 17 -0.60 -8.64 11.29
N THR A 18 0.24 -7.69 11.71
CA THR A 18 1.61 -7.59 11.25
C THR A 18 2.40 -8.82 11.68
N PRO A 19 2.99 -9.56 10.74
CA PRO A 19 3.71 -10.79 11.06
C PRO A 19 5.07 -10.52 11.72
N SER A 20 5.55 -11.55 12.42
CA SER A 20 6.93 -11.62 12.89
C SER A 20 7.87 -12.00 11.74
N ILE A 21 8.96 -11.25 11.54
CA ILE A 21 9.97 -11.50 10.49
C ILE A 21 10.64 -12.88 10.62
N MET A 22 10.55 -13.50 11.81
CA MET A 22 11.05 -14.84 12.09
C MET A 22 10.10 -15.96 11.64
N SER A 23 8.89 -15.66 11.15
CA SER A 23 7.96 -16.67 10.65
C SER A 23 8.49 -17.34 9.38
N ASN A 24 8.38 -18.67 9.32
CA ASN A 24 8.78 -19.44 8.13
C ASN A 24 7.96 -19.04 6.89
N ASN A 25 6.71 -18.61 7.07
CA ASN A 25 5.84 -18.16 5.98
C ASN A 25 6.29 -16.82 5.40
N ILE A 26 6.88 -15.95 6.22
CA ILE A 26 7.43 -14.66 5.80
C ILE A 26 8.59 -14.85 4.84
N SER A 27 9.52 -15.71 5.21
CA SER A 27 10.66 -16.03 4.34
C SER A 27 10.20 -16.61 3.00
N LYS A 28 9.12 -17.41 3.00
CA LYS A 28 8.53 -17.96 1.78
C LYS A 28 7.93 -16.88 0.88
N ILE A 29 7.02 -16.03 1.39
CA ILE A 29 6.39 -15.01 0.55
C ILE A 29 7.40 -13.95 0.07
N ILE A 30 8.35 -13.53 0.93
CA ILE A 30 9.42 -12.60 0.54
C ILE A 30 10.22 -13.17 -0.63
N LYS A 31 10.61 -14.44 -0.58
CA LYS A 31 11.34 -15.09 -1.68
C LYS A 31 10.51 -15.20 -2.95
N LYS A 32 9.18 -15.37 -2.83
CA LYS A 32 8.28 -15.42 -3.99
C LYS A 32 8.09 -14.04 -4.65
N ILE A 33 7.91 -12.99 -3.86
CA ILE A 33 7.83 -11.60 -4.33
C ILE A 33 9.18 -11.15 -4.91
N ASN A 34 10.28 -11.52 -4.25
CA ASN A 34 11.64 -11.11 -4.56
C ASN A 34 12.59 -12.31 -4.76
N PRO A 35 12.49 -13.03 -5.89
CA PRO A 35 13.30 -14.23 -6.12
C PRO A 35 14.80 -13.93 -6.24
N LYS A 36 15.18 -12.69 -6.58
CA LYS A 36 16.58 -12.26 -6.76
C LYS A 36 17.23 -11.77 -5.47
N GLY A 37 16.48 -11.54 -4.40
CA GLY A 37 17.02 -11.08 -3.12
C GLY A 37 17.40 -9.60 -3.08
N GLU A 38 16.94 -8.79 -4.04
CA GLU A 38 17.28 -7.36 -4.15
C GLU A 38 16.42 -6.47 -3.24
N ILE A 39 15.15 -6.84 -3.08
CA ILE A 39 14.17 -6.20 -2.20
C ILE A 39 14.44 -6.52 -0.72
N LYS A 40 14.41 -5.48 0.12
CA LYS A 40 14.63 -5.55 1.58
C LYS A 40 13.29 -5.45 2.32
N SER A 41 13.19 -6.15 3.45
CA SER A 41 12.09 -5.97 4.39
C SER A 41 12.55 -5.21 5.63
N LYS A 42 11.68 -4.35 6.17
CA LYS A 42 11.96 -3.57 7.38
C LYS A 42 10.66 -3.29 8.13
N TYR A 43 10.76 -3.23 9.46
CA TYR A 43 9.66 -2.74 10.28
C TYR A 43 9.60 -1.21 10.28
N PHE A 44 8.39 -0.69 10.16
CA PHE A 44 8.10 0.72 10.36
C PHE A 44 7.02 0.88 11.43
N THR A 45 7.13 1.95 12.20
CA THR A 45 6.12 2.36 13.17
C THR A 45 5.40 3.59 12.63
N TYR A 46 4.07 3.60 12.79
CA TYR A 46 3.24 4.72 12.41
C TYR A 46 3.74 6.01 13.05
N THR A 47 4.00 6.99 12.20
CA THR A 47 4.47 8.33 12.55
C THR A 47 3.40 9.32 12.13
N LYS A 48 2.65 9.83 13.10
CA LYS A 48 1.60 10.83 12.83
C LYS A 48 2.21 12.14 12.31
N PRO A 49 1.83 12.62 11.12
CA PRO A 49 2.21 13.94 10.65
C PRO A 49 1.75 15.05 11.60
N SER A 50 2.55 16.11 11.77
CA SER A 50 2.20 17.25 12.62
C SER A 50 1.36 18.30 11.88
N THR A 51 1.38 18.32 10.54
CA THR A 51 0.74 19.35 9.71
C THR A 51 -0.67 18.98 9.27
N PHE A 52 -1.05 17.71 9.32
CA PHE A 52 -2.39 17.26 8.96
C PHE A 52 -2.79 15.94 9.64
N SER A 53 -4.08 15.62 9.57
CA SER A 53 -4.59 14.31 9.97
C SER A 53 -4.65 13.39 8.73
N PRO A 54 -3.82 12.33 8.67
CA PRO A 54 -3.80 11.40 7.54
C PRO A 54 -5.09 10.57 7.50
N TYR A 55 -5.50 10.21 6.28
CA TYR A 55 -6.65 9.32 6.08
C TYR A 55 -6.18 7.86 6.12
N GLU A 56 -6.93 7.00 6.80
CA GLU A 56 -6.73 5.54 6.78
C GLU A 56 -6.88 5.01 5.36
N GLN A 57 -6.13 3.96 4.99
CA GLN A 57 -6.12 3.32 3.65
C GLN A 57 -5.68 4.22 2.47
N GLU A 58 -5.48 5.52 2.68
CA GLU A 58 -5.13 6.48 1.62
C GLU A 58 -3.62 6.80 1.60
N CYS A 59 -2.78 5.76 1.57
CA CYS A 59 -1.32 5.92 1.73
C CYS A 59 -0.70 6.81 0.65
N TYR A 60 -1.13 6.64 -0.61
CA TYR A 60 -0.68 7.44 -1.75
C TYR A 60 -0.96 8.93 -1.56
N TYR A 61 -2.16 9.26 -1.08
CA TYR A 61 -2.56 10.64 -0.84
C TYR A 61 -1.79 11.27 0.32
N ASN A 62 -1.68 10.56 1.45
CA ASN A 62 -0.96 11.06 2.62
C ASN A 62 0.48 11.40 2.25
N VAL A 63 1.14 10.53 1.47
CA VAL A 63 2.52 10.74 1.00
C VAL A 63 2.58 11.88 -0.02
N ALA A 64 1.66 11.95 -0.97
CA ALA A 64 1.62 13.04 -1.94
C ALA A 64 1.47 14.40 -1.27
N ARG A 65 0.66 14.48 -0.21
CA ARG A 65 0.51 15.68 0.61
C ARG A 65 1.80 16.02 1.36
N MET A 66 2.43 15.04 2.00
CA MET A 66 3.72 15.26 2.69
C MET A 66 4.79 15.78 1.74
N ILE A 67 4.91 15.20 0.54
CA ILE A 67 5.87 15.64 -0.48
C ILE A 67 5.55 17.05 -0.97
N ARG A 68 4.29 17.41 -1.16
CA ARG A 68 3.93 18.78 -1.53
C ARG A 68 4.32 19.79 -0.45
N GLU A 69 4.08 19.47 0.82
CA GLU A 69 4.33 20.38 1.94
C GLU A 69 5.82 20.48 2.32
N HIS A 70 6.60 19.40 2.17
CA HIS A 70 7.96 19.30 2.72
C HIS A 70 9.03 18.83 1.71
N GLY A 71 8.65 18.55 0.45
CA GLY A 71 9.48 17.83 -0.50
C GLY A 71 9.70 16.36 -0.10
N GLY A 72 10.57 15.66 -0.84
CA GLY A 72 10.95 14.28 -0.56
C GLY A 72 10.49 13.34 -1.67
N GLU A 73 10.37 12.05 -1.37
CA GLU A 73 10.01 11.03 -2.34
C GLU A 73 9.09 9.96 -1.76
N ALA A 74 8.38 9.26 -2.66
CA ALA A 74 7.52 8.14 -2.33
C ALA A 74 8.31 6.83 -2.46
N ILE A 75 8.12 5.93 -1.49
CA ILE A 75 8.70 4.58 -1.51
C ILE A 75 7.54 3.57 -1.61
N TYR A 76 7.55 2.77 -2.68
CA TYR A 76 6.50 1.78 -2.95
C TYR A 76 6.88 0.40 -2.46
N GLY A 77 5.88 -0.40 -2.13
CA GLY A 77 6.10 -1.76 -1.69
C GLY A 77 4.86 -2.41 -1.10
N TRP A 78 5.10 -3.45 -0.32
CA TRP A 78 4.06 -4.29 0.25
C TRP A 78 4.10 -4.23 1.77
N VAL A 79 2.97 -3.95 2.42
CA VAL A 79 2.78 -4.29 3.83
C VAL A 79 2.35 -5.74 3.90
N LEU A 80 3.02 -6.52 4.74
CA LEU A 80 2.65 -7.91 4.95
C LEU A 80 1.62 -8.05 6.06
N TRP A 81 0.58 -8.83 5.79
CA TRP A 81 -0.48 -9.20 6.71
C TRP A 81 -0.59 -10.71 6.80
N GLU A 82 -0.46 -11.28 8.00
CA GLU A 82 -0.55 -12.73 8.22
C GLU A 82 -1.82 -13.06 9.02
N SER A 83 -2.49 -14.13 8.59
CA SER A 83 -3.54 -14.83 9.33
C SER A 83 -3.16 -16.30 9.47
N ASP A 84 -4.01 -17.12 10.08
CA ASP A 84 -3.73 -18.56 10.23
C ASP A 84 -3.72 -19.33 8.89
N ILE A 85 -4.30 -18.76 7.83
CA ILE A 85 -4.50 -19.46 6.55
C ILE A 85 -3.60 -18.94 5.43
N MET A 86 -3.18 -17.69 5.50
CA MET A 86 -2.41 -17.06 4.44
C MET A 86 -1.62 -15.85 4.92
N ILE A 87 -0.69 -15.44 4.06
CA ILE A 87 -0.06 -14.13 4.12
C ILE A 87 -0.33 -13.37 2.83
N GLU A 88 -0.61 -12.08 2.98
CA GLU A 88 -0.93 -11.16 1.89
C GLU A 88 0.04 -9.97 1.91
N GLY A 89 0.44 -9.48 0.74
CA GLY A 89 1.07 -8.18 0.56
C GLY A 89 0.04 -7.14 0.15
N GLU A 90 -0.28 -6.18 1.00
CA GLU A 90 -1.09 -5.01 0.64
C GLU A 90 -0.19 -3.94 0.02
N ALA A 91 -0.56 -3.41 -1.15
CA ALA A 91 0.17 -2.34 -1.79
C ALA A 91 0.19 -1.07 -0.91
N HIS A 92 1.37 -0.56 -0.60
CA HIS A 92 1.54 0.54 0.34
C HIS A 92 2.61 1.54 -0.09
N CYS A 93 2.48 2.77 0.40
CA CYS A 93 3.37 3.88 0.10
C CYS A 93 3.91 4.50 1.39
N LEU A 94 5.23 4.62 1.49
CA LEU A 94 5.95 5.29 2.58
C LEU A 94 6.48 6.65 2.09
N TYR A 95 6.64 7.58 3.03
CA TYR A 95 7.24 8.89 2.78
C TYR A 95 8.73 8.85 3.11
N LYS A 96 9.59 9.28 2.20
CA LYS A 96 11.01 9.52 2.47
C LYS A 96 11.31 11.01 2.41
N ASP A 97 11.85 11.54 3.50
CA ASP A 97 12.21 12.96 3.59
C ASP A 97 13.49 13.29 2.79
N GLN A 98 13.81 14.59 2.70
CA GLN A 98 15.01 15.08 2.01
C GLN A 98 16.33 14.53 2.58
N PRO A 99 16.52 14.45 3.91
CA PRO A 99 17.66 13.75 4.52
C PRO A 99 17.76 12.24 4.20
N GLY A 100 16.65 11.60 3.81
CA GLY A 100 16.57 10.19 3.47
C GLY A 100 15.99 9.28 4.56
N ASN A 101 15.41 9.84 5.62
CA ASN A 101 14.64 9.09 6.61
C ASN A 101 13.30 8.64 6.01
N VAL A 102 12.87 7.43 6.34
CA VAL A 102 11.65 6.82 5.79
C VAL A 102 10.62 6.66 6.90
N PHE A 103 9.42 7.15 6.64
CA PHE A 103 8.30 7.21 7.56
C PHE A 103 7.07 6.52 6.99
N ASP A 104 6.42 5.81 7.88
CA ASP A 104 5.08 5.31 7.65
C ASP A 104 4.08 6.27 8.30
N ILE A 105 3.30 6.96 7.49
CA ILE A 105 2.45 8.08 7.93
C ILE A 105 0.95 7.79 7.81
N THR A 106 0.58 6.56 7.48
CA THR A 106 -0.81 6.19 7.23
C THR A 106 -1.34 5.34 8.39
N PRO A 107 -2.38 5.81 9.10
CA PRO A 107 -3.00 5.05 10.18
C PRO A 107 -3.77 3.85 9.63
N ARG A 108 -3.91 2.81 10.45
CA ARG A 108 -4.56 1.55 10.08
C ARG A 108 -5.95 1.55 10.67
N VAL A 109 -6.90 1.00 9.91
CA VAL A 109 -8.27 0.77 10.38
C VAL A 109 -8.28 -0.11 11.63
N SER A 110 -7.38 -1.10 11.70
CA SER A 110 -7.21 -2.00 12.86
C SER A 110 -6.55 -1.33 14.07
N GLY A 111 -5.97 -0.14 13.91
CA GLY A 111 -5.13 0.50 14.94
C GLY A 111 -3.71 -0.08 15.04
N GLU A 112 -3.30 -1.00 14.17
CA GLU A 112 -1.93 -1.55 14.15
C GLU A 112 -0.89 -0.43 13.94
N GLU A 113 0.02 -0.28 14.91
CA GLU A 113 1.04 0.78 14.90
C GLU A 113 2.35 0.36 14.21
N LYS A 114 2.56 -0.93 13.99
CA LYS A 114 3.80 -1.46 13.41
C LYS A 114 3.49 -2.29 12.18
N ILE A 115 4.22 -2.09 11.10
CA ILE A 115 4.09 -2.86 9.85
C ILE A 115 5.40 -3.49 9.44
N LEU A 116 5.34 -4.68 8.85
CA LEU A 116 6.46 -5.26 8.10
C LEU A 116 6.31 -4.87 6.64
N PHE A 117 7.21 -4.02 6.15
CA PHE A 117 7.19 -3.51 4.80
C PHE A 117 8.28 -4.15 3.94
N ILE A 118 7.95 -4.41 2.68
CA ILE A 118 8.83 -4.92 1.63
C ILE A 118 8.90 -3.87 0.53
N GLU A 119 10.04 -3.20 0.35
CA GLU A 119 10.19 -2.18 -0.71
C GLU A 119 10.22 -2.82 -2.10
N ASP A 120 9.33 -2.42 -3.00
CA ASP A 120 9.25 -2.99 -4.34
C ASP A 120 9.04 -1.87 -5.38
N SER A 121 10.13 -1.41 -5.98
CA SER A 121 10.10 -0.35 -7.00
C SER A 121 9.40 -0.76 -8.31
N ARG A 122 9.03 -2.04 -8.46
CA ARG A 122 8.24 -2.53 -9.60
C ARG A 122 6.76 -2.24 -9.42
N LEU A 123 6.33 -1.88 -8.22
CA LEU A 123 4.97 -1.47 -7.90
C LEU A 123 4.74 -0.05 -8.45
N ASN A 124 4.62 0.03 -9.77
CA ASN A 124 4.35 1.26 -10.49
C ASN A 124 2.87 1.63 -10.31
N VAL A 125 2.62 2.75 -9.64
CA VAL A 125 1.29 3.34 -9.53
C VAL A 125 1.26 4.59 -10.39
N SER A 126 0.23 4.70 -11.22
CA SER A 126 0.00 5.90 -12.03
C SER A 126 -1.48 6.18 -12.12
N LEU A 127 -1.82 7.45 -12.04
CA LEU A 127 -3.16 7.99 -12.07
C LEU A 127 -3.29 8.92 -13.27
N ARG A 128 -4.31 8.69 -14.07
CA ARG A 128 -4.61 9.46 -15.28
C ARG A 128 -6.01 10.03 -15.20
N HIS A 129 -6.13 11.33 -15.43
CA HIS A 129 -7.43 11.97 -15.63
C HIS A 129 -7.95 11.63 -17.02
N ILE A 130 -9.13 11.02 -17.13
CA ILE A 130 -9.72 10.64 -18.42
C ILE A 130 -10.57 11.80 -18.96
N LYS A 131 -11.66 12.12 -18.25
CA LYS A 131 -12.60 13.19 -18.59
C LYS A 131 -13.50 13.48 -17.39
N GLY A 132 -13.98 14.72 -17.25
CA GLY A 132 -14.94 15.09 -16.20
C GLY A 132 -14.44 14.62 -14.82
N THR A 133 -15.20 13.74 -14.17
CA THR A 133 -14.89 13.11 -12.88
C THR A 133 -14.27 11.72 -12.99
N HIS A 134 -14.00 11.21 -14.19
CA HIS A 134 -13.48 9.85 -14.39
C HIS A 134 -11.95 9.81 -14.42
N PHE A 135 -11.38 8.86 -13.69
CA PHE A 135 -9.95 8.60 -13.59
C PHE A 135 -9.64 7.12 -13.89
N SER A 136 -8.41 6.86 -14.32
CA SER A 136 -7.85 5.52 -14.44
C SER A 136 -6.59 5.46 -13.58
N MET A 137 -6.47 4.42 -12.74
CA MET A 137 -5.28 4.18 -11.95
C MET A 137 -4.73 2.78 -12.23
N ILE A 138 -3.43 2.68 -12.46
CA ILE A 138 -2.75 1.38 -12.44
C ILE A 138 -2.52 1.02 -10.97
N GLN A 139 -3.17 -0.06 -10.54
CA GLN A 139 -2.97 -0.68 -9.24
C GLN A 139 -2.39 -2.07 -9.42
N HIS A 140 -1.97 -2.69 -8.32
CA HIS A 140 -1.46 -4.06 -8.31
C HIS A 140 -2.34 -4.93 -7.42
N THR A 141 -2.68 -6.13 -7.89
CA THR A 141 -3.37 -7.12 -7.05
C THR A 141 -2.46 -7.58 -5.93
N ASN A 142 -3.01 -7.81 -4.74
CA ASN A 142 -2.23 -8.26 -3.59
C ASN A 142 -1.62 -9.64 -3.85
N PRO A 143 -0.29 -9.82 -3.75
CA PRO A 143 0.32 -11.14 -3.78
C PRO A 143 -0.07 -11.90 -2.52
N GLN A 144 -0.43 -13.18 -2.67
CA GLN A 144 -0.89 -14.01 -1.57
C GLN A 144 -0.12 -15.33 -1.55
N LEU A 145 0.16 -15.85 -0.35
CA LEU A 145 0.64 -17.21 -0.15
C LEU A 145 -0.34 -17.93 0.78
N ILE A 146 -1.06 -18.91 0.24
CA ILE A 146 -2.02 -19.74 0.98
C ILE A 146 -1.29 -20.95 1.56
N PHE A 147 -1.28 -21.09 2.89
CA PHE A 147 -0.40 -22.03 3.58
C PHE A 147 -0.75 -23.49 3.32
N SER A 148 -2.04 -23.82 3.38
CA SER A 148 -2.52 -25.20 3.23
C SER A 148 -2.27 -25.78 1.83
N LEU A 149 -2.15 -24.92 0.83
CA LEU A 149 -1.96 -25.29 -0.57
C LEU A 149 -0.52 -25.05 -1.07
N ASP A 150 0.33 -24.40 -0.26
CA ASP A 150 1.61 -23.81 -0.69
C ASP A 150 1.48 -23.02 -2.02
N LEU A 151 0.31 -22.40 -2.20
CA LEU A 151 -0.07 -21.73 -3.44
C LEU A 151 0.30 -20.25 -3.34
N PHE A 152 1.18 -19.80 -4.24
CA PHE A 152 1.51 -18.39 -4.38
C PHE A 152 0.74 -17.78 -5.55
N MET A 153 -0.02 -16.73 -5.25
CA MET A 153 -0.67 -15.88 -6.23
C MET A 153 0.20 -14.64 -6.43
N GLU A 154 0.74 -14.48 -7.64
CA GLU A 154 1.60 -13.33 -7.98
C GLU A 154 0.77 -12.07 -8.18
N SER A 155 1.36 -10.93 -7.80
CA SER A 155 0.82 -9.61 -8.10
C SER A 155 0.72 -9.36 -9.60
N LYS A 156 -0.34 -8.69 -10.04
CA LYS A 156 -0.54 -8.23 -11.41
C LYS A 156 -0.95 -6.77 -11.42
N ALA A 157 -0.31 -5.99 -12.29
CA ALA A 157 -0.78 -4.64 -12.59
C ALA A 157 -2.13 -4.72 -13.31
N ILE A 158 -3.13 -3.99 -12.79
CA ILE A 158 -4.48 -3.91 -13.33
C ILE A 158 -4.89 -2.44 -13.46
N PRO A 159 -5.52 -2.04 -14.59
CA PRO A 159 -6.15 -0.73 -14.68
C PRO A 159 -7.47 -0.76 -13.91
N LEU A 160 -7.65 0.22 -13.03
CA LEU A 160 -8.91 0.51 -12.37
C LEU A 160 -9.45 1.84 -12.88
N GLU A 161 -10.60 1.82 -13.54
CA GLU A 161 -11.33 3.03 -13.87
C GLU A 161 -12.42 3.28 -12.84
N PHE A 162 -12.52 4.52 -12.37
CA PHE A 162 -13.48 4.89 -11.33
C PHE A 162 -13.91 6.35 -11.50
N ASP A 163 -15.08 6.67 -10.93
CA ASP A 163 -15.55 8.06 -10.83
C ASP A 163 -15.14 8.66 -9.49
N GLN A 164 -14.50 9.83 -9.54
CA GLN A 164 -14.08 10.61 -8.38
C GLN A 164 -15.20 10.85 -7.36
N ASN A 165 -16.47 10.93 -7.79
CA ASN A 165 -17.59 11.14 -6.86
C ASN A 165 -17.83 9.93 -5.94
N GLU A 166 -17.26 8.77 -6.26
CA GLU A 166 -17.25 7.59 -5.39
C GLU A 166 -16.25 7.75 -4.23
N ILE A 167 -15.22 8.58 -4.41
CA ILE A 167 -14.20 8.89 -3.40
C ILE A 167 -14.60 10.18 -2.68
N ARG A 168 -15.03 10.05 -1.41
CA ARG A 168 -15.59 11.17 -0.63
C ARG A 168 -14.54 11.99 0.13
N VAL A 169 -13.36 11.41 0.36
CA VAL A 169 -12.35 11.96 1.28
C VAL A 169 -11.30 12.82 0.59
N ILE A 170 -11.07 12.62 -0.71
CA ILE A 170 -9.95 13.19 -1.45
C ILE A 170 -10.43 13.68 -2.81
N LYS A 171 -10.01 14.88 -3.22
CA LYS A 171 -10.16 15.35 -4.61
C LYS A 171 -8.86 15.12 -5.36
N LEU A 172 -8.81 14.11 -6.21
CA LEU A 172 -7.60 13.72 -6.96
C LEU A 172 -7.11 14.82 -7.90
N ILE A 173 -8.02 15.67 -8.39
CA ILE A 173 -7.64 16.80 -9.25
C ILE A 173 -6.68 17.77 -8.56
N ASP A 174 -6.73 17.86 -7.22
CA ASP A 174 -5.86 18.71 -6.43
C ASP A 174 -4.43 18.12 -6.35
N TYR A 175 -4.19 16.95 -6.95
CA TYR A 175 -2.93 16.19 -6.90
C TYR A 175 -2.28 15.98 -8.27
N LYS A 176 -2.68 16.75 -9.28
CA LYS A 176 -2.12 16.71 -10.64
C LYS A 176 -0.60 16.91 -10.71
N ASP A 177 -0.03 17.60 -9.74
CA ASP A 177 1.40 17.87 -9.56
C ASP A 177 2.12 16.80 -8.73
N SER A 178 1.42 15.79 -8.22
CA SER A 178 2.00 14.72 -7.41
C SER A 178 2.61 13.62 -8.26
N PHE A 179 3.45 12.80 -7.63
CA PHE A 179 4.06 11.61 -8.22
C PHE A 179 3.05 10.59 -8.77
N LEU A 180 1.78 10.68 -8.35
CA LEU A 180 0.72 9.78 -8.81
C LEU A 180 0.34 10.06 -10.26
N PHE A 181 0.38 11.32 -10.69
CA PHE A 181 -0.04 11.67 -12.04
C PHE A 181 1.11 11.50 -13.03
N GLN A 182 0.87 10.71 -14.07
CA GLN A 182 1.77 10.50 -15.21
C GLN A 182 1.05 10.83 -16.53
#